data_AF-A0A4Q5P1F9-F1
#
_entry.id   AF-A0A4Q5P1F9-F1
#
_cell.length_a   1.000
_cell.length_b   1.000
_cell.length_c   1.000
_cell.angle_alpha   90.00
_cell.angle_beta   90.00
_cell.angle_gamma   90.00
#
_symmetry.space_group_name_H-M   'P 1'
#
loop_
_entity.id
_entity.type
_entity.pdbx_description
1 polymer ?
#
loop_
_entity_poly.entity_id
_entity_poly.type
_entity_poly.pdbx_seq_one_letter_code
_entity_poly.pdbx_strand_id
1 'polypeptide(L)' 'MNAHVPQGGWPVLVLNADFRPLSYYPLSLWSWQDAIKAVFLDRVNIVALYDHAVHSPSADFQLPSVVALKSFVRPTT' A
#
# COMPACT_ATOMS: atom_id res chain seq x y z
N MET A 1 -14.58 1.40 1.72
CA MET A 1 -13.80 1.76 2.92
C MET A 1 -12.84 2.86 2.50
N ASN A 2 -13.20 4.13 2.74
CA ASN A 2 -12.35 5.26 2.39
C ASN A 2 -11.10 5.21 3.26
N ALA A 3 -9.96 4.93 2.65
CA ALA A 3 -8.70 4.91 3.35
C ALA A 3 -8.42 6.31 3.89
N HIS A 4 -8.27 6.37 5.21
CA HIS A 4 -7.77 7.54 5.89
C HIS A 4 -6.36 7.78 5.35
N VAL A 5 -6.19 8.79 4.49
CA VAL A 5 -4.86 9.26 4.09
C VAL A 5 -4.47 10.31 5.13
N PRO A 6 -3.64 9.99 6.14
CA PRO A 6 -3.09 11.01 7.00
C PRO A 6 -2.14 11.86 6.16
N GLN A 7 -2.09 13.16 6.44
CA GLN A 7 -1.26 14.12 5.73
C GLN A 7 0.23 13.83 5.98
N GLY A 8 0.83 13.01 5.12
CA GLY A 8 2.20 12.55 5.29
C GLY A 8 2.87 12.20 3.97
N GLY A 9 2.87 13.15 3.01
CA GLY A 9 3.76 13.26 1.84
C GLY A 9 3.80 12.14 0.78
N TRP A 10 3.53 10.89 1.16
CA TRP A 10 3.88 9.68 0.40
C TRP A 10 2.70 8.70 0.39
N PRO A 11 1.63 8.99 -0.38
CA PRO A 11 0.49 8.10 -0.49
C PRO A 11 0.83 6.84 -1.31
N VAL A 12 0.43 5.67 -0.83
CA VAL A 12 0.74 4.39 -1.48
C VAL A 12 -0.46 3.89 -2.25
N LEU A 13 -0.27 3.59 -3.54
CA LEU A 13 -1.32 3.00 -4.36
C LEU A 13 -1.49 1.52 -4.03
N VAL A 14 -2.70 1.10 -3.68
CA VAL A 14 -3.01 -0.30 -3.40
C VAL A 14 -3.75 -0.91 -4.59
N LEU A 15 -3.21 -1.99 -5.11
CA LEU A 15 -3.75 -2.83 -6.17
C LEU A 15 -4.41 -4.10 -5.59
N ASN A 16 -5.34 -4.68 -6.33
CA ASN A 16 -5.93 -5.98 -5.94
C ASN A 16 -4.99 -7.14 -6.31
N ALA A 17 -5.30 -8.35 -5.80
CA ALA A 17 -4.48 -9.55 -5.96
C ALA A 17 -4.25 -9.99 -7.41
N ASP A 18 -5.11 -9.57 -8.33
CA ASP A 18 -5.06 -9.98 -9.73
C ASP A 18 -4.10 -9.11 -10.55
N PHE A 19 -3.44 -8.12 -9.93
CA PHE A 19 -2.61 -7.08 -10.59
C PHE A 19 -3.30 -6.35 -11.74
N ARG A 20 -4.61 -6.56 -11.91
CA ARG A 20 -5.47 -5.91 -12.90
C ARG A 20 -6.26 -4.81 -12.20
N PRO A 21 -6.46 -3.65 -12.84
CA PRO A 21 -7.44 -2.69 -12.35
C PRO A 21 -8.83 -3.31 -12.51
N LEU A 22 -9.43 -3.84 -11.43
CA LEU A 22 -10.68 -4.58 -11.53
C LEU A 22 -11.92 -3.68 -11.72
N SER A 23 -11.83 -2.36 -11.53
CA SER A 23 -12.81 -1.35 -11.93
C SER A 23 -12.34 0.04 -11.50
N TYR A 24 -12.80 1.06 -12.21
CA TYR A 24 -12.40 2.47 -12.11
C TYR A 24 -12.67 3.19 -10.77
N TYR A 25 -13.17 2.56 -9.70
CA TYR A 25 -13.47 3.24 -8.41
C TYR A 25 -13.70 2.26 -7.23
N PRO A 26 -13.16 2.52 -6.01
CA PRO A 26 -11.87 3.14 -5.72
C PRO A 26 -10.89 2.08 -5.17
N LEU A 27 -9.87 1.77 -5.97
CA LEU A 27 -8.60 1.28 -5.44
C LEU A 27 -8.08 2.35 -4.47
N SER A 28 -7.83 1.95 -3.23
CA SER A 28 -7.63 2.88 -2.12
C SER A 28 -6.17 3.28 -1.99
N LEU A 29 -5.91 4.56 -1.72
CA LEU A 29 -4.59 5.03 -1.31
C LEU A 29 -4.37 4.70 0.15
N TRP A 30 -3.26 4.09 0.51
CA TRP A 30 -2.85 3.91 1.91
C TRP A 30 -1.82 4.96 2.31
N SER A 31 -1.72 5.20 3.62
CA SER A 31 -0.56 5.89 4.17
C SER A 31 0.69 5.00 3.99
N TRP A 32 1.87 5.60 3.88
CA TRP A 32 3.12 4.83 3.82
C TRP A 32 3.33 3.97 5.07
N GLN A 33 2.84 4.43 6.25
CA GLN A 33 2.91 3.68 7.49
C GLN A 33 2.05 2.40 7.42
N ASP A 34 0.82 2.51 6.90
CA ASP A 34 -0.07 1.36 6.75
C ASP A 34 0.45 0.38 5.70
N ALA A 35 1.04 0.90 4.62
CA ALA A 35 1.67 0.08 3.59
C ALA A 35 2.85 -0.71 4.15
N ILE A 36 3.77 -0.07 4.88
CA ILE A 36 4.89 -0.76 5.54
C ILE A 36 4.35 -1.83 6.50
N LYS A 37 3.37 -1.48 7.33
CA LYS A 37 2.73 -2.45 8.25
C LYS A 37 2.19 -3.66 7.50
N ALA A 38 1.53 -3.46 6.37
CA ALA A 38 0.97 -4.55 5.58
C ALA A 38 2.05 -5.42 4.90
N VAL A 39 3.18 -4.81 4.50
CA VAL A 39 4.38 -5.54 4.03
C VAL A 39 4.93 -6.43 5.14
N PHE A 40 5.09 -5.89 6.35
CA PHE A 40 5.56 -6.67 7.51
C PHE A 40 4.62 -7.78 7.92
N LEU A 41 3.32 -7.59 7.78
CA LEU A 41 2.31 -8.61 8.04
C LEU A 41 2.17 -9.63 6.90
N ASP A 42 3.02 -9.54 5.88
CA ASP A 42 3.01 -10.38 4.69
C ASP A 42 1.65 -10.40 3.96
N ARG A 43 0.91 -9.27 3.98
CA ARG A 43 -0.44 -9.17 3.40
C ARG A 43 -0.44 -8.62 1.97
N VAL A 44 0.66 -8.02 1.55
CA VAL A 44 0.80 -7.34 0.25
C VAL A 44 2.12 -7.68 -0.41
N ASN A 45 2.14 -7.59 -1.74
CA ASN A 45 3.35 -7.63 -2.56
C ASN A 45 3.75 -6.20 -2.93
N ILE A 46 5.04 -5.88 -2.83
CA ILE A 46 5.58 -4.60 -3.29
C ILE A 46 5.70 -4.66 -4.81
N VAL A 47 5.12 -3.67 -5.50
CA VAL A 47 5.19 -3.54 -6.96
C VAL A 47 6.19 -2.46 -7.34
N ALA A 48 6.16 -1.34 -6.61
CA ALA A 48 7.09 -0.24 -6.80
C ALA A 48 7.42 0.41 -5.45
N LEU A 49 8.61 0.98 -5.39
CA LEU A 49 9.13 1.75 -4.26
C LEU A 49 9.25 3.22 -4.68
N TYR A 50 9.24 4.12 -3.71
CA TYR A 50 9.73 5.48 -3.91
C TYR A 50 11.25 5.50 -3.85
N ASP A 51 11.87 6.51 -4.47
CA ASP A 51 13.28 6.87 -4.25
C ASP A 51 13.45 7.59 -2.89
N HIS A 52 12.75 7.10 -1.86
CA HIS A 52 12.77 7.65 -0.51
C HIS A 52 12.81 6.52 0.51
N ALA A 53 13.75 6.63 1.44
CA ALA A 53 13.91 5.71 2.56
C ALA A 53 13.42 6.39 3.85
N VAL A 54 12.72 5.65 4.69
CA VAL A 54 12.48 6.04 6.07
C VAL A 54 13.43 5.30 7.00
N HIS A 55 13.96 6.04 7.96
CA HIS A 55 14.95 5.57 8.90
C HIS A 55 14.31 5.40 10.28
N SER A 56 14.44 4.20 10.84
CA SER A 56 14.22 3.90 12.25
C SER A 56 15.58 3.88 12.94
N PRO A 57 15.68 4.19 14.24
CA PRO A 57 16.92 4.07 15.01
C PRO A 57 17.61 2.69 14.89
N SER A 58 16.89 1.66 14.48
CA SER A 58 17.41 0.29 14.35
C SER A 58 17.36 -0.29 12.93
N ALA A 59 16.75 0.38 11.96
CA ALA A 59 16.56 -0.18 10.62
C ALA A 59 16.18 0.86 9.56
N ASP A 60 16.52 0.60 8.31
CA ASP A 60 16.17 1.45 7.17
C ASP A 60 15.17 0.75 6.26
N PHE A 61 14.15 1.47 5.81
CA PHE A 61 13.08 0.92 4.98
C PHE A 61 12.84 1.79 3.74
N GLN A 62 12.88 1.18 2.56
CA GLN A 62 12.43 1.85 1.34
C GLN A 62 10.90 2.00 1.38
N LEU A 63 10.40 3.20 1.08
CA LEU A 63 8.97 3.43 1.08
C LEU A 63 8.32 2.73 -0.11
N PRO A 64 7.27 1.92 0.09
CA PRO A 64 6.48 1.41 -1.01
C PRO A 64 5.67 2.54 -1.64
N SER A 65 5.66 2.61 -2.97
CA SER A 65 4.82 3.53 -3.74
C SER A 65 3.59 2.83 -4.30
N VAL A 66 3.74 1.57 -4.69
CA VAL A 66 2.65 0.72 -5.19
C VAL A 66 2.74 -0.66 -4.56
N VAL A 67 1.64 -1.12 -3.99
CA VAL A 67 1.51 -2.46 -3.40
C VAL A 67 0.31 -3.19 -3.96
N ALA A 68 0.33 -4.52 -4.02
CA ALA A 68 -0.80 -5.35 -4.41
C ALA A 68 -1.22 -6.26 -3.26
N LEU A 69 -2.51 -6.32 -2.93
CA LEU A 69 -3.02 -7.25 -1.91
C LEU A 69 -2.73 -8.69 -2.30
N LYS A 70 -2.37 -9.56 -1.36
CA LYS A 70 -2.24 -11.01 -1.66
C LYS A 70 -3.59 -11.73 -1.70
N SER A 71 -4.57 -11.21 -0.97
CA SER A 71 -5.91 -11.76 -0.90
C SER A 71 -6.88 -10.86 -1.64
N PHE A 72 -7.70 -11.46 -2.50
CA PHE A 72 -8.74 -10.74 -3.23
C PHE A 72 -9.82 -10.23 -2.27
N VAL A 73 -10.07 -8.92 -2.28
CA VAL A 73 -11.15 -8.31 -1.50
C VAL A 73 -12.34 -8.06 -2.43
N ARG A 74 -13.44 -8.78 -2.19
CA ARG A 74 -14.73 -8.48 -2.85
C ARG A 74 -15.34 -7.24 -2.21
N PRO A 75 -15.81 -6.24 -2.97
CA PRO A 75 -16.65 -5.20 -2.43
C PRO A 75 -17.86 -5.85 -1.77
N THR A 76 -18.10 -5.57 -0.49
CA THR A 76 -19.37 -5.89 0.16
C THR A 76 -20.44 -4.99 -0.46
N THR A 77 -21.39 -5.58 -1.17
CA THR A 77 -22.60 -4.91 -1.68
C THR A 77 -23.39 -4.27 -0.55
#